data_AF-A0A1V4XNI3-F1
#
_entry.id   AF-A0A1V4XNI3-F1
#
_cell.length_a   1.000
_cell.length_b   1.000
_cell.length_c   1.000
_cell.angle_alpha   90.00
_cell.angle_beta   90.00
_cell.angle_gamma   90.00
#
_symmetry.space_group_name_H-M   'P 1'
#
loop_
_entity.id
_entity.type
_entity.pdbx_description
1 polymer ?
#
loop_
_entity_poly.entity_id
_entity_poly.type
_entity_poly.pdbx_seq_one_letter_code
_entity_poly.pdbx_strand_id
1 'polypeptide(L)'
;MSSNSLFQIEIAEEKGLVEIIPSEEFASMTRYEQILAVEEELSSYEAELQNITNPVGGEITGDEKSCRHEKEDQGRIEFRIRILQNFLQRLIDMTQDGNTE
;
A
#
# COMPACT_ATOMS: atom_id res chain seq x y z
N MET A 1 -7.93 8.45 16.15
CA MET A 1 -8.48 9.36 15.12
C MET A 1 -8.76 8.51 13.90
N SER A 2 -9.90 8.66 13.24
CA SER A 2 -10.20 7.92 12.00
C SER A 2 -9.21 8.37 10.95
N SER A 3 -8.25 7.52 10.59
CA SER A 3 -7.40 7.74 9.42
C SER A 3 -8.33 7.67 8.21
N ASN A 4 -8.77 8.82 7.70
CA ASN A 4 -9.45 8.83 6.42
C ASN A 4 -8.40 8.40 5.40
N SER A 5 -8.59 7.22 4.81
CA SER A 5 -7.65 6.67 3.84
C SER A 5 -7.53 7.64 2.66
N LEU A 6 -6.29 8.01 2.32
CA LEU A 6 -6.00 8.99 1.26
C LEU A 6 -6.26 8.42 -0.15
N PHE A 7 -6.34 7.11 -0.29
CA PHE A 7 -6.65 6.45 -1.54
C PHE A 7 -7.22 5.05 -1.27
N GLN A 8 -8.13 4.62 -2.13
CA GLN A 8 -8.68 3.28 -2.10
C GLN A 8 -8.06 2.44 -3.21
N ILE A 9 -7.69 1.19 -2.88
CA ILE A 9 -7.24 0.20 -3.86
C ILE A 9 -8.41 -0.74 -4.14
N GLU A 10 -8.90 -0.75 -5.37
CA GLU A 10 -9.96 -1.64 -5.82
C GLU A 10 -9.47 -2.58 -6.92
N ILE A 11 -10.01 -3.80 -6.93
CA ILE A 11 -9.85 -4.73 -8.06
C ILE A 11 -11.11 -4.58 -8.90
N ALA A 12 -10.98 -3.94 -10.06
CA ALA A 12 -12.05 -3.87 -11.04
C ALA A 12 -12.16 -5.24 -11.75
N GLU A 13 -12.90 -6.17 -11.13
CA GLU A 13 -13.03 -7.57 -11.58
C GLU A 13 -13.43 -7.68 -13.05
N GLU A 14 -14.30 -6.79 -13.53
CA GLU A 14 -14.76 -6.79 -14.93
C GLU A 14 -13.66 -6.51 -15.96
N LYS A 15 -12.58 -5.84 -15.56
CA LYS A 15 -11.45 -5.48 -16.43
C LYS A 15 -10.18 -6.28 -16.11
N GLY A 16 -10.17 -7.02 -14.99
CA GLY A 16 -8.95 -7.63 -14.46
C GLY A 16 -7.87 -6.61 -14.11
N LEU A 17 -8.26 -5.36 -13.78
CA LEU A 17 -7.35 -4.27 -13.47
C LEU A 17 -7.42 -3.91 -11.99
N VAL A 18 -6.27 -3.54 -11.44
CA VAL A 18 -6.19 -2.86 -10.14
C VAL A 18 -6.30 -1.37 -10.39
N GLU A 19 -7.28 -0.73 -9.76
CA GLU A 19 -7.49 0.71 -9.82
C GLU A 19 -7.16 1.33 -8.45
N ILE A 20 -6.47 2.47 -8.47
CA ILE A 20 -6.24 3.31 -7.28
C ILE A 20 -7.12 4.53 -7.44
N ILE A 21 -8.03 4.72 -6.49
CA ILE A 21 -8.97 5.82 -6.45
C ILE A 21 -8.50 6.80 -5.38
N PRO A 22 -7.85 7.91 -5.74
CA PRO A 22 -7.43 8.91 -4.77
C PRO A 22 -8.63 9.61 -4.16
N SER A 23 -8.54 9.95 -2.87
CA SER A 23 -9.53 10.83 -2.23
C SER A 23 -9.41 12.27 -2.77
N GLU A 24 -10.45 13.08 -2.58
CA GLU A 24 -10.39 14.51 -2.91
C GLU A 24 -9.27 15.21 -2.14
N GLU A 25 -9.05 14.82 -0.89
CA GLU A 25 -7.97 15.33 -0.05
C GLU A 25 -6.61 15.04 -0.68
N PHE A 26 -6.34 13.80 -1.07
CA PHE A 26 -5.09 13.43 -1.73
C PHE A 26 -4.93 14.14 -3.08
N ALA A 27 -5.99 14.25 -3.87
CA ALA A 27 -5.96 14.96 -5.15
C ALA A 27 -5.66 16.46 -5.00
N SER A 28 -6.01 17.05 -3.85
CA SER A 28 -5.76 18.47 -3.54
C SER A 28 -4.34 18.76 -3.06
N MET A 29 -3.59 17.73 -2.62
CA MET A 29 -2.21 17.86 -2.16
C MET A 29 -1.26 18.23 -3.32
N THR A 30 -0.16 18.91 -2.98
CA THR A 30 0.95 19.08 -3.93
C THR A 30 1.56 17.73 -4.29
N ARG A 31 2.22 17.65 -5.45
CA ARG A 31 2.85 16.39 -5.88
C ARG A 31 3.87 15.86 -4.86
N TYR A 32 4.61 16.75 -4.21
CA TYR A 32 5.56 16.37 -3.16
C TYR A 32 4.84 15.77 -1.94
N GLU A 33 3.75 16.38 -1.50
CA GLU A 33 2.93 15.86 -0.40
C GLU A 33 2.26 14.52 -0.77
N GLN A 34 1.80 14.35 -2.02
CA GLN A 34 1.28 13.09 -2.53
C GLN A 34 2.33 11.98 -2.47
N ILE A 35 3.58 12.27 -2.86
CA ILE A 35 4.70 11.33 -2.78
C ILE A 35 4.95 10.93 -1.33
N LEU A 36 5.09 11.90 -0.42
CA LEU A 36 5.32 11.63 1.00
C LEU A 36 4.21 10.78 1.62
N ALA A 37 2.95 11.08 1.31
CA ALA A 37 1.82 10.32 1.82
C ALA A 37 1.83 8.85 1.36
N VAL A 38 2.22 8.59 0.10
CA VAL A 38 2.35 7.21 -0.43
C VAL A 38 3.55 6.49 0.19
N GLU A 39 4.67 7.18 0.41
CA GLU A 39 5.84 6.63 1.11
C GLU A 39 5.53 6.25 2.57
N GLU A 40 4.75 7.07 3.27
CA GLU A 40 4.35 6.84 4.65
C GLU A 40 3.41 5.62 4.77
N GLU A 41 2.44 5.51 3.86
CA GLU A 41 1.56 4.33 3.77
C GLU A 41 2.36 3.06 3.42
N LEU A 42 3.33 3.13 2.49
CA LEU A 42 4.22 2.02 2.15
C LEU A 42 4.99 1.51 3.37
N SER A 43 5.59 2.42 4.12
CA SER A 43 6.32 2.11 5.36
C SER A 43 5.42 1.41 6.39
N SER A 44 4.15 1.84 6.49
CA SER A 44 3.17 1.19 7.36
C SER A 44 2.91 -0.27 6.98
N TYR A 45 2.66 -0.55 5.69
CA TYR A 45 2.45 -1.92 5.22
C TYR A 45 3.72 -2.78 5.28
N GLU A 46 4.90 -2.21 5.03
CA GLU A 46 6.17 -2.93 5.17
C GLU A 46 6.42 -3.34 6.63
N ALA A 47 6.11 -2.46 7.59
CA ALA A 47 6.16 -2.78 9.01
C ALA A 47 5.12 -3.85 9.39
N GLU A 48 3.89 -3.80 8.86
CA GLU A 48 2.87 -4.82 9.05
C GLU A 48 3.34 -6.19 8.51
N LEU A 49 3.90 -6.21 7.30
CA LEU A 49 4.46 -7.41 6.69
C LEU A 49 5.62 -7.98 7.52
N GLN A 50 6.49 -7.12 8.06
CA GLN A 50 7.58 -7.54 8.92
C GLN A 50 7.06 -8.17 10.22
N ASN A 51 5.99 -7.62 10.81
CA ASN A 51 5.38 -8.18 12.01
C ASN A 51 4.78 -9.57 11.78
N ILE A 52 4.19 -9.81 10.60
CA ILE A 52 3.66 -11.13 10.22
C ILE A 52 4.81 -12.11 9.94
N THR A 53 5.84 -11.66 9.23
CA THR A 53 6.95 -12.53 8.79
C THR A 53 7.91 -12.86 9.93
N ASN A 54 8.13 -11.91 10.85
CA ASN A 54 9.08 -12.01 11.95
C ASN A 54 8.45 -11.44 13.24
N PRO A 55 7.49 -12.15 13.87
CA PRO A 55 6.86 -11.69 15.10
C PRO A 55 7.91 -11.51 16.20
N VAL A 56 8.07 -10.28 16.69
CA VAL A 56 8.99 -9.97 17.79
C VAL A 56 8.35 -10.42 19.10
N GLY A 57 8.57 -11.68 19.45
CA GLY A 57 8.02 -12.29 20.66
C GLY A 57 7.49 -13.68 20.35
N GLY A 58 8.28 -14.70 20.66
CA GLY A 58 7.91 -16.09 20.43
C GLY A 58 6.74 -16.49 21.31
N GLU A 59 5.53 -16.46 20.75
CA GLU A 59 4.44 -17.31 21.21
C GLU A 59 3.97 -18.14 20.02
N ILE A 60 4.73 -19.21 19.74
CA ILE A 60 4.35 -20.26 18.80
C ILE A 60 3.23 -21.07 19.47
N THR A 61 2.01 -20.54 19.45
CA THR A 61 0.81 -21.36 19.65
C THR A 61 0.40 -21.88 18.28
N GLY A 62 1.03 -22.99 17.89
CA GLY A 62 0.77 -23.69 16.64
C GLY A 62 -0.66 -24.24 16.62
N ASP A 63 -1.56 -23.48 16.03
CA ASP A 63 -2.84 -23.98 15.52
C ASP A 63 -2.73 -23.95 13.99
N GLU A 64 -2.84 -25.10 13.32
CA GLU A 64 -2.69 -25.22 11.85
C GLU A 64 -3.70 -24.35 11.07
N LYS A 65 -4.76 -23.89 11.74
CA LYS A 65 -5.71 -22.91 11.20
C LYS A 65 -5.16 -21.48 11.21
N SER A 66 -4.30 -21.10 12.17
CA SER A 66 -3.68 -19.77 12.26
C SER A 66 -2.72 -19.53 11.08
N CYS A 67 -1.90 -20.53 10.76
CA CYS A 67 -0.88 -20.41 9.70
C CYS A 67 -1.45 -20.23 8.28
N ARG A 68 -2.73 -20.58 8.02
CA ARG A 68 -3.36 -20.31 6.71
C ARG A 68 -3.82 -18.86 6.59
N HIS A 69 -4.38 -18.30 7.66
CA HIS A 69 -4.84 -16.90 7.68
C HIS A 69 -3.64 -15.95 7.61
N GLU A 70 -2.55 -16.25 8.33
CA GLU A 70 -1.30 -15.48 8.26
C GLU A 70 -0.72 -15.40 6.84
N LYS A 71 -0.80 -16.50 6.06
CA LYS A 71 -0.33 -16.53 4.66
C LYS A 71 -1.24 -15.76 3.69
N GLU A 72 -2.55 -15.82 3.90
CA GLU A 72 -3.51 -15.04 3.12
C GLU A 72 -3.36 -13.54 3.39
N ASP A 73 -3.20 -13.16 4.66
CA ASP A 73 -2.97 -11.78 5.07
C ASP A 73 -1.60 -11.27 4.57
N GLN A 74 -0.55 -12.08 4.65
CA GLN A 74 0.76 -11.78 4.06
C GLN A 74 0.63 -11.48 2.55
N GLY A 75 -0.03 -12.37 1.80
CA GLY A 75 -0.19 -12.20 0.35
C GLY A 75 -1.00 -10.94 -0.02
N ARG A 76 -2.00 -10.58 0.79
CA ARG A 76 -2.78 -9.34 0.61
C ARG A 76 -1.93 -8.10 0.87
N ILE A 77 -1.10 -8.10 1.89
CA ILE A 77 -0.22 -6.98 2.22
C ILE A 77 0.88 -6.82 1.17
N GLU A 78 1.54 -7.91 0.77
CA GLU A 78 2.53 -7.89 -0.32
C GLU A 78 1.96 -7.34 -1.63
N PHE A 79 0.72 -7.70 -1.94
CA PHE A 79 0.02 -7.18 -3.11
C PHE A 79 -0.22 -5.67 -3.01
N ARG A 80 -0.68 -5.17 -1.85
CA ARG A 80 -0.86 -3.73 -1.60
C ARG A 80 0.46 -2.96 -1.74
N ILE A 81 1.55 -3.47 -1.17
CA ILE A 81 2.89 -2.87 -1.29
C ILE A 81 3.28 -2.71 -2.76
N ARG A 82 3.13 -3.76 -3.58
CA ARG A 82 3.49 -3.70 -5.01
C ARG A 82 2.65 -2.66 -5.76
N ILE A 83 1.37 -2.53 -5.44
CA ILE A 83 0.48 -1.55 -6.06
C ILE A 83 0.94 -0.13 -5.72
N LEU A 84 1.24 0.12 -4.44
CA LEU A 84 1.70 1.43 -3.97
C LEU A 84 3.09 1.80 -4.50
N GLN A 85 4.02 0.85 -4.61
CA GLN A 85 5.32 1.07 -5.26
C GLN A 85 5.16 1.47 -6.73
N ASN A 86 4.25 0.81 -7.47
CA ASN A 86 3.96 1.19 -8.86
C ASN A 86 3.31 2.57 -8.95
N PHE A 87 2.43 2.91 -8.01
CA PHE A 87 1.80 4.23 -7.96
C PHE A 87 2.79 5.34 -7.66
N LEU A 88 3.65 5.13 -6.66
CA LEU A 88 4.74 6.03 -6.30
C LEU A 88 5.66 6.29 -7.49
N GLN A 89 6.06 5.24 -8.20
CA GLN A 89 6.90 5.37 -9.40
C GLN A 89 6.22 6.27 -10.45
N ARG A 90 4.93 6.05 -10.73
CA ARG A 90 4.16 6.90 -11.67
C ARG A 90 4.09 8.35 -11.21
N LEU A 91 3.89 8.59 -9.91
CA LEU A 91 3.88 9.95 -9.36
C LEU A 91 5.21 10.66 -9.59
N ILE A 92 6.32 9.94 -9.40
CA ILE A 92 7.71 10.43 -9.59
C ILE A 92 7.99 10.66 -11.08
N ASP A 93 7.64 9.72 -11.96
CA ASP A 93 7.89 9.81 -13.40
C ASP A 93 7.19 11.04 -14.02
N MET A 94 5.94 11.31 -13.63
CA MET A 94 5.21 12.51 -14.06
C MET A 94 5.87 13.83 -13.64
N THR A 95 6.70 13.81 -12.59
CA THR A 95 7.45 15.00 -12.16
C THR A 95 8.64 15.29 -13.06
N GLN A 96 9.16 14.29 -13.79
CA GLN A 96 10.30 14.47 -14.70
C GLN A 96 9.86 15.03 -16.06
N ASP A 97 8.65 14.70 -16.52
CA ASP A 97 8.08 15.20 -17.78
C ASP A 97 7.67 16.68 -17.73
N GLY A 98 7.61 17.29 -16.54
CA GLY A 98 7.30 18.72 -16.35
C GLY A 98 8.51 19.67 -16.46
N ASN A 99 9.72 19.18 -16.72
CA ASN A 99 10.95 19.97 -16.81
C ASN A 99 11.46 20.20 -18.25
N THR A 100 10.66 19.86 -19.26
CA THR A 100 10.89 20.25 -20.66
C THR A 100 9.89 21.32 -21.06
N GLU A 101 10.17 22.57 -20.71
CA GLU A 101 9.99 23.79 -21.53
C GLU A 101 10.46 25.05 -20.79
#